data_AF-A0A945AIX4-F1
#
_entry.id   AF-A0A945AIX4-F1
#
_cell.length_a   1.000
_cell.length_b   1.000
_cell.length_c   1.000
_cell.angle_alpha   90.00
_cell.angle_beta   90.00
_cell.angle_gamma   90.00
#
_symmetry.space_group_name_H-M   'P 1'
#
loop_
_entity.id
_entity.type
_entity.pdbx_description
1 polymer ?
#
loop_
_entity_poly.entity_id
_entity_poly.type
_entity_poly.pdbx_seq_one_letter_code
_entity_poly.pdbx_strand_id
1 'polypeptide(L)'
;MTETIQSKRGGSRPGAGRKKGSSVYGETTKAIRVPESMVPEVKSMLSFRKQFFENSSDIYFPSVTPSHVEIPLFSGKVAAGFPSPADDYIEKTLDLNDLLIQKPAATFFVRAEGESMLGAGIHPNDILVVDRSIEAVVG
;
A
#
# COMPACT_ATOMS: atom_id res chain seq x y z
N MET A 1 -28.38 -17.23 -41.93
CA MET A 1 -27.39 -18.25 -41.50
C MET A 1 -26.05 -17.83 -42.06
N THR A 2 -25.17 -17.25 -41.25
CA THR A 2 -23.84 -16.83 -41.70
C THR A 2 -22.81 -17.56 -40.85
N GLU A 3 -22.08 -18.45 -41.52
CA GLU A 3 -21.05 -19.32 -40.94
C GLU A 3 -19.82 -18.50 -40.52
N THR A 4 -19.37 -18.71 -39.28
CA THR A 4 -18.17 -18.07 -38.74
C THR A 4 -16.94 -18.88 -39.15
N ILE A 5 -16.16 -18.36 -40.10
CA ILE A 5 -14.88 -18.95 -40.53
C ILE A 5 -13.85 -18.81 -39.39
N GLN A 6 -13.43 -19.92 -38.80
CA GLN A 6 -12.47 -19.95 -37.70
C GLN A 6 -11.03 -19.81 -38.22
N SER A 7 -10.35 -18.69 -37.91
CA SER A 7 -9.00 -18.40 -38.40
C SER A 7 -7.92 -19.30 -37.76
N LYS A 8 -7.00 -19.82 -38.59
CA LYS A 8 -5.88 -20.74 -38.26
C LYS A 8 -4.69 -20.11 -37.50
N ARG A 9 -4.82 -18.95 -36.86
CA ARG A 9 -3.70 -18.29 -36.15
C ARG A 9 -3.85 -18.44 -34.63
N GLY A 10 -2.73 -18.66 -33.94
CA GLY A 10 -2.66 -18.74 -32.48
C GLY A 10 -3.09 -17.43 -31.84
N GLY A 11 -4.38 -17.29 -31.58
CA GLY A 11 -4.95 -16.16 -30.85
C GLY A 11 -4.56 -16.19 -29.37
N SER A 12 -4.69 -15.04 -28.71
CA SER A 12 -4.52 -14.94 -27.26
C SER A 12 -5.45 -15.93 -26.56
N ARG A 13 -4.88 -16.91 -25.86
CA ARG A 13 -5.62 -17.84 -24.99
C ARG A 13 -5.62 -17.29 -23.56
N PRO A 14 -6.61 -17.64 -22.72
CA PRO A 14 -6.52 -17.40 -21.29
C PRO A 14 -5.19 -17.97 -20.75
N GLY A 15 -4.36 -17.11 -20.14
CA GLY A 15 -3.01 -17.48 -19.67
C GLY A 15 -1.86 -17.26 -20.67
N ALA A 16 -2.10 -16.69 -21.84
CA ALA A 16 -1.04 -16.29 -22.77
C ALA A 16 -0.23 -15.08 -22.23
N GLY A 17 1.10 -15.12 -22.39
CA GLY A 17 2.02 -14.09 -21.90
C GLY A 17 3.10 -14.63 -20.97
N ARG A 18 4.02 -13.76 -20.54
CA ARG A 18 5.04 -14.12 -19.55
C ARG A 18 4.34 -14.37 -18.19
N LYS A 19 4.61 -15.51 -17.56
CA LYS A 19 4.03 -15.88 -16.25
C LYS A 19 4.15 -14.70 -15.28
N LYS A 20 3.09 -14.38 -14.54
CA LYS A 20 3.13 -13.33 -13.50
C LYS A 20 4.29 -13.60 -12.54
N GLY A 21 5.10 -12.60 -12.24
CA GLY A 21 6.29 -12.72 -11.37
C GLY A 21 7.53 -13.35 -12.01
N SER A 22 7.48 -13.83 -13.26
CA SER A 22 8.66 -14.43 -13.93
C SER A 22 9.54 -13.40 -14.65
N SER A 23 9.19 -12.12 -14.64
CA SER A 23 10.01 -11.06 -15.22
C SER A 23 11.15 -10.70 -14.27
N VAL A 24 12.26 -10.17 -14.82
CA VAL A 24 13.40 -9.68 -14.02
C VAL A 24 13.00 -8.54 -13.06
N TYR A 25 11.81 -7.96 -13.27
CA TYR A 25 11.27 -6.83 -12.51
C TYR A 25 10.20 -7.25 -11.48
N GLY A 26 9.92 -8.54 -11.30
CA GLY A 26 8.94 -9.04 -10.30
C GLY A 26 7.47 -8.72 -10.63
N GLU A 27 7.20 -7.85 -11.58
CA GLU A 27 5.86 -7.43 -12.01
C GLU A 27 5.48 -7.94 -13.40
N THR A 28 4.20 -7.78 -13.77
CA THR A 28 3.70 -8.08 -15.11
C THR A 28 4.29 -7.11 -16.14
N THR A 29 5.03 -7.63 -17.12
CA THR A 29 5.61 -6.83 -18.20
C THR A 29 4.73 -6.82 -19.45
N LYS A 30 4.63 -5.68 -20.12
CA LYS A 30 3.96 -5.52 -21.43
C LYS A 30 4.98 -5.17 -22.51
N ALA A 31 4.88 -5.79 -23.68
CA ALA A 31 5.74 -5.47 -24.82
C ALA A 31 5.35 -4.11 -25.43
N ILE A 32 6.34 -3.23 -25.64
CA ILE A 32 6.19 -1.91 -26.27
C ILE A 32 7.31 -1.73 -27.31
N ARG A 33 7.04 -1.00 -28.40
CA ARG A 33 8.05 -0.65 -29.42
C ARG A 33 8.69 0.68 -29.06
N VAL A 34 10.01 0.75 -29.16
CA VAL A 34 10.81 1.93 -28.82
C VAL A 34 11.82 2.16 -29.96
N PRO A 35 12.14 3.42 -30.34
CA PRO A 35 13.21 3.70 -31.29
C PRO A 35 14.55 3.08 -30.85
N GLU A 36 15.31 2.55 -31.80
CA GLU A 36 16.58 1.86 -31.50
C GLU A 36 17.59 2.77 -30.79
N SER A 37 17.60 4.06 -31.15
CA SER A 37 18.45 5.08 -30.50
C SER A 37 18.18 5.24 -29.01
N MET A 38 16.97 4.94 -28.53
CA MET A 38 16.56 5.10 -27.14
C MET A 38 16.67 3.82 -26.31
N VAL A 39 17.02 2.69 -26.92
CA VAL A 39 17.15 1.39 -26.22
C VAL A 39 18.16 1.44 -25.06
N PRO A 40 19.35 2.07 -25.20
CA PRO A 40 20.31 2.18 -24.09
C PRO A 40 19.75 2.98 -22.91
N GLU A 41 19.10 4.11 -23.18
CA GLU A 41 18.51 4.99 -22.16
C GLU A 41 17.37 4.29 -21.42
N VAL A 42 16.46 3.63 -22.14
CA VAL A 42 15.34 2.91 -21.53
C VAL A 42 15.85 1.75 -20.67
N LYS A 43 16.87 1.01 -21.12
CA LYS A 43 17.49 -0.06 -20.30
C LYS A 43 18.10 0.51 -19.01
N SER A 44 18.86 1.60 -19.12
CA SER A 44 19.48 2.29 -17.99
C SER A 44 18.43 2.75 -16.97
N MET A 45 17.38 3.42 -17.44
CA MET A 45 16.24 3.86 -16.63
C MET A 45 15.56 2.69 -15.91
N LEU A 46 15.33 1.57 -16.60
CA LEU A 46 14.71 0.38 -16.00
C LEU A 46 15.63 -0.31 -14.97
N SER A 47 16.95 -0.34 -15.20
CA SER A 47 17.90 -0.86 -14.21
C SER A 47 18.00 0.03 -12.97
N PHE A 48 18.04 1.35 -13.15
CA PHE A 48 17.99 2.28 -12.03
C PHE A 48 16.69 2.11 -11.28
N ARG A 49 15.54 2.11 -11.97
CA ARG A 49 14.24 1.92 -11.32
C ARG A 49 14.14 0.58 -10.59
N LYS A 50 14.80 -0.49 -11.05
CA LYS A 50 14.90 -1.76 -10.33
C LYS A 50 15.69 -1.61 -9.02
N GLN A 51 16.87 -1.00 -9.06
CA GLN A 51 17.66 -0.71 -7.85
C GLN A 51 16.94 0.24 -6.90
N PHE A 52 16.25 1.26 -7.42
CA PHE A 52 15.42 2.15 -6.61
C PHE A 52 14.18 1.45 -6.07
N PHE A 53 13.53 0.55 -6.81
CA PHE A 53 12.42 -0.25 -6.30
C PHE A 53 12.87 -1.24 -5.21
N GLU A 54 14.10 -1.75 -5.31
CA GLU A 54 14.74 -2.55 -4.25
C GLU A 54 15.21 -1.70 -3.05
N ASN A 55 15.42 -0.38 -3.20
CA ASN A 55 15.96 0.52 -2.17
C ASN A 55 15.08 1.75 -1.84
N SER A 56 13.81 1.80 -2.27
CA SER A 56 12.90 2.92 -2.03
C SER A 56 11.48 2.39 -1.86
N SER A 57 11.17 1.89 -0.67
CA SER A 57 9.88 1.25 -0.42
C SER A 57 9.32 1.49 0.96
N ASP A 58 9.46 2.70 1.53
CA ASP A 58 8.83 2.97 2.83
C ASP A 58 8.15 4.34 2.87
N ILE A 59 7.58 4.81 1.75
CA ILE A 59 6.59 5.89 1.78
C ILE A 59 5.30 5.36 1.14
N TYR A 60 4.27 5.16 1.97
CA TYR A 60 2.94 4.75 1.55
C TYR A 60 1.96 5.93 1.69
N PHE A 61 0.91 5.94 0.89
CA PHE A 61 -0.13 6.97 0.95
C PHE A 61 -1.48 6.35 1.29
N PRO A 62 -2.36 7.08 2.01
CA PRO A 62 -3.74 6.68 2.20
C PRO A 62 -4.43 6.39 0.86
N SER A 63 -5.31 5.38 0.86
CA SER A 63 -6.17 5.12 -0.29
C SER A 63 -7.09 6.32 -0.54
N VAL A 64 -7.34 6.65 -1.81
CA VAL A 64 -8.33 7.67 -2.20
C VAL A 64 -9.75 7.20 -1.87
N THR A 65 -9.97 5.88 -1.82
CA THR A 65 -11.21 5.23 -1.41
C THR A 65 -10.88 4.21 -0.32
N PRO A 66 -10.76 4.62 0.96
CA PRO A 66 -10.51 3.70 2.05
C PRO A 66 -11.71 2.77 2.23
N SER A 67 -11.45 1.48 2.46
CA SER A 67 -12.49 0.55 2.89
C SER A 67 -12.83 0.87 4.34
N HIS A 68 -14.12 1.10 4.62
CA HIS A 68 -14.59 1.33 5.97
C HIS A 68 -14.74 -0.01 6.71
N VAL A 69 -14.14 -0.12 7.89
CA VAL A 69 -14.21 -1.27 8.77
C VAL A 69 -14.86 -0.84 10.08
N GLU A 70 -15.99 -1.47 10.40
CA GLU A 70 -16.71 -1.20 11.65
C GLU A 70 -16.16 -2.11 12.76
N ILE A 71 -15.14 -1.64 13.47
CA ILE A 71 -14.60 -2.36 14.64
C ILE A 71 -15.45 -1.99 15.86
N PRO A 72 -16.07 -2.94 16.57
CA PRO A 72 -16.83 -2.62 17.79
C PRO A 72 -15.96 -1.91 18.82
N LEU A 73 -16.39 -0.73 19.28
CA LEU A 73 -15.72 0.05 20.31
C LEU A 73 -16.55 0.02 21.59
N PHE A 74 -16.00 -0.65 22.61
CA PHE A 74 -16.60 -0.67 23.94
C PHE A 74 -16.35 0.68 24.63
N SER A 75 -17.43 1.31 25.09
CA SER A 75 -17.38 2.60 25.81
C SER A 75 -16.93 2.45 27.26
N GLY A 76 -17.12 1.27 27.83
CA GLY A 76 -16.67 0.93 29.17
C GLY A 76 -15.15 0.84 29.25
N LYS A 77 -14.55 1.51 30.24
CA LYS A 77 -13.17 1.19 30.65
C LYS A 77 -13.18 -0.23 31.21
N VAL A 78 -12.27 -1.09 30.75
CA VAL A 78 -12.11 -2.44 31.30
C VAL A 78 -11.59 -2.29 32.74
N ALA A 79 -12.50 -2.30 33.71
CA ALA A 79 -12.13 -2.40 35.12
C ALA A 79 -11.59 -3.81 35.37
N ALA A 80 -10.50 -3.93 36.12
CA ALA A 80 -10.05 -5.24 36.60
C ALA A 80 -11.12 -5.81 37.56
N GLY A 81 -11.89 -6.79 37.11
CA GLY A 81 -13.04 -7.35 37.83
C GLY A 81 -13.97 -8.14 36.92
N PHE A 82 -15.09 -8.63 37.46
CA PHE A 82 -16.14 -9.30 36.68
C PHE A 82 -17.00 -8.22 36.00
N PRO A 83 -16.99 -8.09 34.66
CA PRO A 83 -17.83 -7.12 33.98
C PRO A 83 -19.30 -7.48 34.19
N SER A 84 -20.16 -6.48 34.37
CA SER A 84 -21.60 -6.71 34.44
C SER A 84 -22.08 -7.13 33.04
N PRO A 85 -22.98 -8.13 32.89
CA PRO A 85 -23.52 -8.54 31.59
C PRO A 85 -24.24 -7.41 30.81
N ALA A 86 -24.55 -6.30 31.48
CA ALA A 86 -25.16 -5.12 30.88
C ALA A 86 -24.14 -4.12 30.29
N ASP A 87 -22.83 -4.28 30.58
CA ASP A 87 -21.75 -3.39 30.10
C ASP A 87 -21.27 -3.76 28.68
N ASP A 88 -21.77 -4.84 28.08
CA ASP A 88 -21.50 -5.24 26.69
C ASP A 88 -22.22 -4.36 25.64
N TYR A 89 -22.73 -3.19 26.05
CA TYR A 89 -23.34 -2.24 25.13
C TYR A 89 -22.26 -1.65 24.20
N ILE A 90 -22.24 -2.14 22.96
CA ILE A 90 -21.43 -1.56 21.87
C ILE A 90 -22.05 -0.19 21.55
N GLU A 91 -21.52 0.88 22.14
CA GLU A 91 -22.03 2.24 21.92
C GLU A 91 -21.60 2.82 20.57
N LYS A 92 -20.47 2.36 20.00
CA LYS A 92 -19.92 2.93 18.76
C LYS A 92 -19.05 1.94 18.01
N THR A 93 -18.88 2.16 16.71
CA THR A 93 -17.88 1.48 15.88
C THR A 93 -16.69 2.41 15.62
N LEU A 94 -15.51 1.83 15.41
CA LEU A 94 -14.25 2.51 15.17
C LEU A 94 -13.68 2.07 13.82
N ASP A 95 -13.36 3.03 12.96
CA ASP A 95 -12.53 2.83 11.77
C ASP A 95 -11.15 3.47 12.00
N LEU A 96 -10.08 2.75 11.64
CA LEU A 96 -8.71 3.23 11.85
C LEU A 96 -8.31 4.33 10.87
N ASN A 97 -8.86 4.36 9.66
CA ASN A 97 -8.61 5.44 8.72
C ASN A 97 -9.20 6.73 9.29
N ASP A 98 -10.44 6.67 9.80
CA ASP A 98 -11.10 7.82 10.42
C ASP A 98 -10.38 8.30 11.69
N LEU A 99 -9.82 7.37 12.47
CA LEU A 99 -9.07 7.70 13.69
C LEU A 99 -7.71 8.35 13.39
N LEU A 100 -6.95 7.80 12.44
CA LEU A 100 -5.54 8.13 12.24
C LEU A 100 -5.31 9.13 11.09
N ILE A 101 -6.25 9.26 10.15
CA ILE A 101 -6.07 10.02 8.90
C ILE A 101 -7.09 11.16 8.82
N GLN A 102 -6.74 12.31 9.40
CA GLN A 102 -7.61 13.49 9.34
C GLN A 102 -7.62 14.17 7.96
N LYS A 103 -6.45 14.24 7.31
CA LYS A 103 -6.27 14.89 6.01
C LYS A 103 -5.55 13.97 5.04
N PRO A 104 -6.26 13.09 4.30
CA PRO A 104 -5.64 12.09 3.42
C PRO A 104 -4.62 12.66 2.41
N ALA A 105 -4.82 13.87 1.91
CA ALA A 105 -3.91 14.54 0.98
C ALA A 105 -2.58 15.02 1.61
N ALA A 106 -2.56 15.15 2.94
CA ALA A 106 -1.41 15.57 3.74
C ALA A 106 -0.88 14.48 4.67
N THR A 107 -1.52 13.30 4.70
CA THR A 107 -1.05 12.15 5.48
C THR A 107 -0.28 11.19 4.59
N PHE A 108 0.84 10.68 5.09
CA PHE A 108 1.58 9.58 4.47
C PHE A 108 2.16 8.68 5.57
N PHE A 109 2.50 7.46 5.20
CA PHE A 109 3.05 6.48 6.11
C PHE A 109 4.50 6.21 5.78
N VAL A 110 5.33 6.08 6.81
CA VAL A 110 6.73 5.69 6.62
C VAL A 110 7.14 4.57 7.56
N ARG A 111 8.08 3.73 7.13
CA ARG A 111 8.68 2.74 8.03
C ARG A 111 9.89 3.36 8.73
N ALA A 112 9.94 3.21 10.05
CA ALA A 112 11.10 3.62 10.82
C ALA A 112 12.28 2.69 10.54
N GLU A 113 13.44 3.28 10.22
CA GLU A 113 14.69 2.57 10.03
C GLU A 113 15.72 3.03 11.07
N GLY A 114 16.45 2.08 11.66
CA GLY A 114 17.46 2.35 12.68
C GLY A 114 16.89 2.60 14.08
N GLU A 115 17.77 3.00 14.99
CA GLU A 115 17.53 3.02 16.44
C GLU A 115 17.54 4.44 17.04
N SER A 116 17.56 5.49 16.21
CA SER A 116 17.70 6.88 16.66
C SER A 116 16.55 7.37 17.55
N MET A 117 15.36 6.79 17.40
CA MET A 117 14.13 7.20 18.08
C MET A 117 13.65 6.19 19.14
N LEU A 118 14.50 5.25 19.57
CA LEU A 118 14.15 4.29 20.63
C LEU A 118 13.71 4.98 21.93
N GLY A 119 14.29 6.14 22.26
CA GLY A 119 13.90 6.93 23.44
C GLY A 119 12.48 7.50 23.37
N ALA A 120 11.91 7.61 22.18
CA ALA A 120 10.53 8.01 21.94
C ALA A 120 9.58 6.80 21.79
N GLY A 121 10.07 5.57 21.98
CA GLY A 121 9.31 4.34 21.78
C GLY A 121 9.09 3.96 20.32
N ILE A 122 9.84 4.56 19.39
CA ILE A 122 9.80 4.21 17.97
C ILE A 122 10.88 3.17 17.70
N HIS A 123 10.47 1.98 17.29
CA HIS A 123 11.35 0.85 17.04
C HIS A 123 11.60 0.64 15.53
N PRO A 124 12.72 -0.02 15.17
CA PRO A 124 12.95 -0.41 13.78
C PRO A 124 11.76 -1.22 13.23
N ASN A 125 11.33 -0.86 12.03
CA ASN A 125 10.19 -1.42 11.27
C ASN A 125 8.78 -0.96 11.67
N ASP A 126 8.64 -0.08 12.65
CA ASP A 126 7.36 0.55 12.98
C ASP A 126 6.82 1.36 11.79
N ILE A 127 5.49 1.36 11.61
CA ILE A 127 4.83 2.19 10.61
C ILE A 127 4.35 3.48 11.28
N LEU A 128 4.93 4.59 10.87
CA LEU A 128 4.60 5.93 11.33
C LEU A 128 3.54 6.54 10.45
N VAL A 129 2.52 7.15 11.05
CA VAL A 129 1.52 7.99 10.37
C VAL A 129 1.98 9.44 10.49
N VAL A 130 2.31 10.08 9.37
CA VAL A 130 2.86 11.44 9.34
C VAL A 130 1.87 12.40 8.68
N ASP A 131 1.46 13.45 9.38
CA ASP A 131 0.68 14.56 8.84
C ASP A 131 1.57 15.78 8.60
N ARG A 132 1.75 16.18 7.34
CA ARG A 132 2.55 17.35 6.96
C ARG A 132 1.77 18.67 6.92
N SER A 133 0.49 18.65 7.26
CA SER A 133 -0.34 19.87 7.27
C SER A 133 -0.16 20.72 8.52
N ILE A 134 0.57 20.21 9.51
CA ILE A 134 0.82 20.85 10.79
C ILE A 134 2.31 21.19 10.87
N GLU A 135 2.62 22.41 11.31
CA GLU A 135 4.00 22.81 11.56
C GLU A 135 4.50 22.15 12.86
N ALA A 136 5.69 21.53 12.78
CA ALA A 136 6.31 20.93 13.95
C ALA A 136 6.78 22.01 14.93
N VAL A 137 6.52 21.79 16.22
CA VAL A 137 6.95 22.67 17.30
C VAL A 137 8.01 21.94 18.14
N VAL A 138 8.98 22.69 18.66
CA VAL A 138 9.98 22.15 19.58
C VAL A 138 9.29 21.80 20.90
N GLY A 139 9.41 20.53 21.31
CA GLY A 139 8.89 20.01 22.57
C GLY A 139 9.84 20.21 23.74
#